data_AF-A0A972VWY5-F1
#
_entry.id   AF-A0A972VWY5-F1
#
_cell.length_a   1.000
_cell.length_b   1.000
_cell.length_c   1.000
_cell.angle_alpha   90.00
_cell.angle_beta   90.00
_cell.angle_gamma   90.00
#
_symmetry.space_group_name_H-M   'P 1'
#
loop_
_entity.id
_entity.type
_entity.pdbx_description
1 polymer ?
#
loop_
_entity_poly.entity_id
_entity_poly.type
_entity_poly.pdbx_seq_one_letter_code
_entity_poly.pdbx_strand_id
1 'polypeptide(L)'
;MRLISGLLLAVVVTNVWAASDNSATEQKITDAIKHERRSTADTARDANRKPLDTLKFFQLRDDMKVLELLPGGGWYTKILAPTLEANGKLYISMDAERTGEALKGKPGFD
;
A
#
# COMPACT_ATOMS: atom_id res chain seq x y z
N MET A 1 -30.03 -60.28 -4.08
CA MET A 1 -30.38 -58.84 -4.06
C MET A 1 -29.32 -58.10 -3.25
N ARG A 2 -28.29 -57.53 -3.87
CA ARG A 2 -27.25 -56.74 -3.17
C ARG A 2 -27.33 -55.31 -3.69
N LEU A 3 -27.82 -54.40 -2.83
CA LEU A 3 -27.86 -52.96 -3.08
C LEU A 3 -26.44 -52.41 -2.90
N ILE A 4 -25.91 -51.74 -3.92
CA ILE A 4 -24.66 -50.99 -3.85
C ILE A 4 -25.02 -49.56 -3.47
N SER A 5 -24.84 -49.21 -2.21
CA SER A 5 -24.97 -47.83 -1.73
C SER A 5 -23.71 -47.04 -2.09
N GLY A 6 -23.80 -46.18 -3.11
CA GLY A 6 -22.74 -45.23 -3.44
C GLY A 6 -22.76 -44.03 -2.49
N LEU A 7 -21.68 -43.84 -1.73
CA LEU A 7 -21.47 -42.64 -0.92
C LEU A 7 -20.65 -41.64 -1.75
N LEU A 8 -21.31 -40.61 -2.28
CA LEU A 8 -20.64 -39.45 -2.88
C LEU A 8 -20.07 -38.58 -1.77
N LEU A 9 -18.74 -38.50 -1.68
CA LEU A 9 -18.05 -37.55 -0.81
C LEU A 9 -17.90 -36.22 -1.57
N ALA A 10 -18.79 -35.27 -1.32
CA ALA A 10 -18.63 -33.90 -1.81
C ALA A 10 -17.59 -33.18 -0.94
N VAL A 11 -16.37 -33.04 -1.43
CA VAL A 11 -15.36 -32.16 -0.80
C VAL A 11 -15.70 -30.73 -1.18
N VAL A 12 -16.33 -30.01 -0.25
CA VAL A 12 -16.51 -28.56 -0.35
C VAL A 12 -15.19 -27.92 0.08
N VAL A 13 -14.41 -27.44 -0.87
CA VAL A 13 -13.24 -26.58 -0.58
C VAL A 13 -13.78 -25.17 -0.34
N THR A 14 -13.89 -24.76 0.92
CA THR A 14 -14.11 -23.35 1.26
C THR A 14 -12.78 -22.63 1.13
N ASN A 15 -12.66 -21.77 0.11
CA ASN A 15 -11.57 -20.80 0.07
C ASN A 15 -11.79 -19.79 1.20
N VAL A 16 -11.12 -20.02 2.33
CA VAL A 16 -11.02 -19.02 3.40
C VAL A 16 -10.09 -17.94 2.87
N TRP A 17 -10.67 -16.85 2.37
CA TRP A 17 -9.94 -15.59 2.23
C TRP A 17 -9.65 -15.10 3.63
N ALA A 18 -8.54 -15.54 4.21
CA ALA A 18 -8.03 -14.97 5.44
C ALA A 18 -7.64 -13.52 5.13
N ALA A 19 -8.38 -12.55 5.70
CA ALA A 19 -7.91 -11.19 5.73
C ALA A 19 -6.54 -11.20 6.43
N SER A 20 -5.51 -10.67 5.78
CA SER A 20 -4.19 -10.58 6.41
C SER A 20 -4.29 -9.68 7.63
N ASP A 21 -3.93 -10.20 8.81
CA ASP A 21 -3.81 -9.38 10.01
C ASP A 21 -2.64 -8.41 9.84
N ASN A 22 -2.97 -7.17 9.48
CA ASN A 22 -2.00 -6.11 9.26
C ASN A 22 -1.71 -5.32 10.55
N SER A 23 -2.11 -5.78 11.74
CA SER A 23 -1.92 -5.07 13.01
C SER A 23 -0.48 -4.64 13.26
N ALA A 24 0.51 -5.47 12.92
CA ALA A 24 1.93 -5.13 13.00
C ALA A 24 2.31 -3.98 12.06
N THR A 25 1.75 -3.95 10.85
CA THR A 25 1.96 -2.84 9.90
C THR A 25 1.25 -1.57 10.39
N GLU A 26 0.03 -1.68 10.93
CA GLU A 26 -0.72 -0.55 11.50
C GLU A 26 0.05 0.10 12.67
N GLN A 27 0.72 -0.70 13.50
CA GLN A 27 1.59 -0.19 14.56
C GLN A 27 2.77 0.60 13.98
N LYS A 28 3.47 0.05 12.97
CA LYS A 28 4.57 0.76 12.29
C LYS A 28 4.12 2.10 11.69
N ILE A 29 2.95 2.12 11.05
CA ILE A 29 2.34 3.35 10.51
C ILE A 29 2.06 4.35 11.65
N THR A 30 1.48 3.88 12.75
CA THR A 30 1.17 4.73 13.92
C THR A 30 2.43 5.35 14.53
N ASP A 31 3.49 4.57 14.65
CA ASP A 31 4.78 5.03 15.16
C ASP A 31 5.40 6.06 14.21
N ALA A 32 5.36 5.80 12.89
CA ALA A 32 5.85 6.74 11.88
C ALA A 32 5.05 8.05 11.84
N ILE A 33 3.73 8.00 12.07
CA ILE A 33 2.86 9.20 12.17
C ILE A 33 3.28 10.07 13.35
N LYS A 34 3.65 9.46 14.49
CA LYS A 34 4.00 10.16 15.74
C LYS A 34 5.47 10.56 15.85
N HIS A 35 6.32 10.11 14.93
CA HIS A 35 7.76 10.33 14.99
C HIS A 35 8.13 11.82 14.85
N GLU A 36 9.04 12.29 15.70
CA GLU A 36 9.56 13.67 15.76
C GLU A 36 10.20 14.20 14.45
N ARG A 37 10.51 13.33 13.48
CA ARG A 37 11.02 13.71 12.16
C ARG A 37 9.99 14.48 11.32
N ARG A 38 8.71 14.41 11.71
CA ARG A 38 7.60 15.09 11.03
C ARG A 38 7.47 16.50 11.58
N SER A 39 7.51 17.47 10.68
CA SER A 39 7.39 18.89 11.05
C SER A 39 5.99 19.21 11.55
N THR A 40 5.82 20.36 12.23
CA THR A 40 4.49 20.88 12.61
C THR A 40 3.57 21.05 11.40
N ALA A 41 4.13 21.45 10.25
CA ALA A 41 3.40 21.56 9.00
C ALA A 41 2.94 20.19 8.46
N ASP A 42 3.72 19.13 8.69
CA ASP A 42 3.31 17.77 8.35
C ASP A 42 2.13 17.35 9.25
N THR A 43 2.29 17.43 10.56
CA THR A 43 1.28 16.97 11.53
C THR A 43 -0.04 17.75 11.43
N ALA A 44 0.01 19.05 11.12
CA ALA A 44 -1.20 19.86 10.91
C ALA A 44 -2.10 19.35 9.76
N ARG A 45 -1.55 18.54 8.84
CA ARG A 45 -2.29 17.96 7.71
C ARG A 45 -2.94 16.62 8.05
N ASP A 46 -2.60 15.99 9.16
CA ASP A 46 -3.04 14.64 9.51
C ASP A 46 -4.56 14.53 9.66
N ALA A 47 -5.21 15.56 10.23
CA ALA A 47 -6.67 15.59 10.37
C ALA A 47 -7.39 15.47 9.02
N ASN A 48 -6.84 16.11 7.99
CA ASN A 48 -7.40 16.12 6.63
C ASN A 48 -6.96 14.90 5.81
N ARG A 49 -5.79 14.33 6.10
CA ARG A 49 -5.22 13.21 5.32
C ARG A 49 -5.49 11.84 5.90
N LYS A 50 -5.85 11.76 7.19
CA LYS A 50 -6.16 10.52 7.92
C LYS A 50 -5.19 9.38 7.55
N PRO A 51 -3.88 9.53 7.82
CA PRO A 51 -2.85 8.64 7.26
C PRO A 51 -3.07 7.17 7.63
N LEU A 52 -3.42 6.88 8.89
CA LEU A 52 -3.67 5.51 9.32
C LEU A 52 -4.87 4.91 8.59
N ASP A 53 -6.02 5.60 8.60
CA ASP A 53 -7.24 5.11 7.94
C ASP A 53 -7.04 4.92 6.44
N THR A 54 -6.32 5.84 5.79
CA THR A 54 -6.02 5.77 4.35
C THR A 54 -5.13 4.58 4.02
N LEU A 55 -4.05 4.36 4.77
CA LEU A 55 -3.13 3.24 4.53
C LEU A 55 -3.76 1.89 4.90
N LYS A 56 -4.68 1.87 5.88
CA LYS A 56 -5.53 0.70 6.18
C LYS A 56 -6.50 0.39 5.04
N PHE A 57 -7.14 1.41 4.47
CA PHE A 57 -8.01 1.24 3.31
C PHE A 57 -7.26 0.62 2.12
N PHE A 58 -6.01 1.04 1.88
CA PHE A 58 -5.15 0.42 0.87
C PHE A 58 -4.59 -0.96 1.26
N GLN A 59 -4.88 -1.42 2.47
CA GLN A 59 -4.36 -2.67 3.03
C GLN A 59 -2.83 -2.75 2.90
N LEU A 60 -2.15 -1.63 3.14
CA LEU A 60 -0.69 -1.57 3.12
C LEU A 60 -0.13 -2.65 4.05
N ARG A 61 0.81 -3.44 3.53
CA ARG A 61 1.66 -4.35 4.31
C ARG A 61 3.10 -3.86 4.25
N ASP A 62 3.84 -4.12 5.32
CA ASP A 62 5.23 -3.71 5.46
C ASP A 62 6.21 -4.43 4.50
N ASP A 63 5.77 -5.51 3.85
CA ASP A 63 6.51 -6.30 2.86
C ASP A 63 6.29 -5.84 1.40
N MET A 64 5.45 -4.83 1.18
CA MET A 64 5.11 -4.38 -0.16
C MET A 64 6.24 -3.60 -0.83
N LYS A 65 6.22 -3.64 -2.17
CA LYS A 65 6.92 -2.68 -3.01
C LYS A 65 5.95 -1.57 -3.40
N VAL A 66 6.21 -0.36 -2.92
CA VAL A 66 5.33 0.81 -3.11
C VAL A 66 6.03 1.83 -3.98
N LEU A 67 5.32 2.39 -4.95
CA LEU A 67 5.76 3.54 -5.75
C LEU A 67 5.00 4.78 -5.30
N GLU A 68 5.71 5.74 -4.70
CA GLU A 68 5.18 7.08 -4.41
C GLU A 68 5.42 7.98 -5.62
N LEU A 69 4.33 8.35 -6.30
CA LEU A 69 4.35 9.29 -7.41
C LEU A 69 4.23 10.72 -6.87
N LEU A 70 5.15 11.59 -7.27
CA LEU A 70 5.11 13.03 -6.97
C LEU A 70 4.97 13.30 -5.46
N PRO A 71 5.97 12.94 -4.63
CA PRO A 71 5.90 13.03 -3.16
C PRO A 71 5.74 14.46 -2.63
N GLY A 72 5.95 15.49 -3.49
CA GLY A 72 5.96 16.90 -3.08
C GLY A 72 6.95 17.13 -1.93
N GLY A 73 6.47 17.69 -0.81
CA GLY A 73 7.25 17.87 0.41
C GLY A 73 7.51 16.59 1.23
N GLY A 74 7.24 15.41 0.67
CA GLY A 74 7.54 14.11 1.26
C GLY A 74 6.67 13.72 2.45
N TRP A 75 5.43 14.22 2.50
CA TRP A 75 4.54 13.98 3.64
C TRP A 75 4.24 12.48 3.83
N TYR A 76 3.89 11.78 2.75
CA TYR A 76 3.68 10.33 2.80
C TYR A 76 5.01 9.58 2.86
N THR A 77 6.04 10.05 2.17
CA THR A 77 7.41 9.49 2.27
C THR A 77 7.87 9.32 3.72
N LYS A 78 7.61 10.32 4.59
CA LYS A 78 8.01 10.27 6.01
C LYS A 78 7.27 9.19 6.82
N ILE A 79 6.16 8.66 6.32
CA ILE A 79 5.37 7.57 6.92
C ILE A 79 5.70 6.24 6.23
N LEU A 80 5.71 6.21 4.90
CA LEU A 80 5.92 5.00 4.09
C LEU A 80 7.34 4.45 4.22
N ALA A 81 8.36 5.31 4.20
CA ALA A 81 9.76 4.88 4.24
C ALA A 81 10.10 4.04 5.49
N PRO A 82 9.86 4.51 6.73
CA PRO A 82 10.12 3.70 7.93
C PRO A 82 9.18 2.50 8.06
N THR A 83 7.95 2.58 7.54
CA THR A 83 7.00 1.46 7.58
C THR A 83 7.51 0.27 6.76
N LEU A 84 8.11 0.54 5.60
CA LEU A 84 8.57 -0.47 4.64
C LEU A 84 10.06 -0.84 4.80
N GLU A 85 10.81 -0.18 5.68
CA GLU A 85 12.28 -0.26 5.74
C GLU A 85 12.80 -1.70 5.91
N ALA A 86 12.16 -2.49 6.77
CA ALA A 86 12.65 -3.82 7.13
C ALA A 86 12.36 -4.89 6.07
N ASN A 87 11.14 -4.89 5.50
CA ASN A 87 10.62 -6.01 4.72
C ASN A 87 10.20 -5.62 3.29
N GLY A 88 10.04 -4.34 3.03
CA GLY A 88 9.45 -3.81 1.81
C GLY A 88 10.44 -2.96 1.01
N LYS A 89 9.88 -2.19 0.06
CA LYS A 89 10.66 -1.21 -0.70
C LYS A 89 9.78 -0.03 -1.09
N LEU A 90 10.24 1.17 -0.76
CA LEU A 90 9.67 2.41 -1.30
C LEU A 90 10.48 2.86 -2.52
N TYR A 91 9.81 3.03 -3.64
CA TYR A 91 10.29 3.72 -4.83
C TYR A 91 9.66 5.10 -4.89
N ILE A 92 10.44 6.10 -5.30
CA ILE A 92 9.95 7.47 -5.43
C ILE A 92 10.12 7.86 -6.89
N SER A 93 9.03 8.29 -7.52
CA SER A 93 9.06 8.90 -8.85
C SER A 93 8.77 10.38 -8.73
N MET A 94 9.73 11.20 -9.17
CA MET A 94 9.54 12.62 -9.35
C MET A 94 9.43 12.89 -10.85
N ASP A 95 8.43 13.69 -11.21
CA ASP A 95 8.32 14.36 -12.50
C ASP A 95 8.12 13.46 -13.76
N ALA A 96 7.03 13.72 -14.49
CA ALA A 96 6.73 13.13 -15.79
C ALA A 96 6.74 14.16 -16.93
N GLU A 97 7.01 15.44 -16.64
CA GLU A 97 7.08 16.53 -17.62
C GLU A 97 8.14 16.25 -18.68
N ARG A 98 9.31 15.75 -18.26
CA ARG A 98 10.35 15.26 -19.17
C ARG A 98 9.82 14.18 -20.14
N THR A 99 8.95 13.29 -19.66
CA THR A 99 8.35 12.25 -20.51
C THR A 99 7.36 12.87 -21.49
N GLY A 100 6.56 13.84 -21.05
CA GLY A 100 5.64 14.58 -21.93
C GLY A 100 6.37 15.35 -23.03
N GLU A 101 7.40 16.13 -22.69
CA GLU A 101 8.19 16.88 -23.67
C GLU A 101 8.95 15.95 -24.64
N ALA A 102 9.49 14.84 -24.15
CA ALA A 102 10.20 13.89 -25.00
C ALA A 102 9.30 13.13 -26.00
N LEU A 103 8.00 13.07 -25.73
CA LEU A 103 7.02 12.38 -26.56
C LEU A 103 6.25 13.33 -27.49
N LYS A 104 6.26 14.63 -27.20
CA LYS A 104 5.57 15.64 -28.00
C LYS A 104 5.99 15.63 -29.46
N GLY A 105 5.01 15.52 -30.36
CA GLY A 105 5.23 15.51 -31.82
C GLY A 105 5.84 14.22 -32.37
N LYS A 106 5.88 13.14 -31.57
CA LYS A 106 6.21 11.80 -32.06
C LYS A 106 4.96 11.08 -32.54
N PRO A 107 5.02 10.30 -33.64
CA PRO A 107 3.88 9.53 -34.13
C PRO A 107 3.24 8.68 -33.01
N GLY A 108 1.94 8.86 -32.81
CA GLY A 108 1.19 8.18 -31.74
C GLY A 108 1.26 8.88 -30.37
N PHE A 109 1.91 10.04 -30.29
CA PHE A 109 1.97 10.96 -29.16
C PHE A 109 1.69 12.41 -29.62
N ASP A 110 0.93 12.53 -30.72
CA ASP A 110 0.46 13.77 -31.34
C ASP A 110 -0.75 14.35 -30.60
#